data_AF-A0A819N1Z5-F1
#
_entry.id   AF-A0A819N1Z5-F1
#
_cell.length_a   1.000
_cell.length_b   1.000
_cell.length_c   1.000
_cell.angle_alpha   90.00
_cell.angle_beta   90.00
_cell.angle_gamma   90.00
#
_symmetry.space_group_name_H-M   'P 1'
#
loop_
_entity.id
_entity.type
_entity.pdbx_description
1 polymer ?
#
loop_
_entity_poly.entity_id
_entity_poly.type
_entity_poly.pdbx_seq_one_letter_code
_entity_poly.pdbx_strand_id
1 'polypeptide(L)'
;FHMPIHITSMRLISYIKQLNEFQQLKPEDQAYLIKLNLLTLCFFHLIFIYDPRTDLYYEPNTKDPRFSGKDWSKTLNKQFHIEMKQLRNDIIDIFQLDDIIIKLFLLIFAFSNQISLNQSSECVLIDINVLDIFKAQNIFIDLAYKHSLDRYGFRKTSVLFSKYIYKIMKIQQLVDEVKHTIDTYIDTRQLSSLMQCLLT
;
A
#
# COMPACT_ATOMS: atom_id res chain seq x y z
N PHE A 1 -14.09 -15.57 1.30
CA PHE A 1 -13.12 -14.61 0.74
C PHE A 1 -11.79 -14.79 1.47
N HIS A 2 -10.81 -15.46 0.85
CA HIS A 2 -9.52 -15.80 1.49
C HIS A 2 -8.36 -14.99 0.89
N MET A 3 -8.54 -13.67 0.77
CA MET A 3 -7.39 -12.83 0.45
C MET A 3 -6.40 -12.86 1.62
N PRO A 4 -5.08 -12.98 1.36
CA PRO A 4 -4.04 -13.02 2.39
C PRO A 4 -3.87 -11.68 3.14
N ILE A 5 -4.76 -10.72 2.88
CA ILE A 5 -4.67 -9.37 3.42
C ILE A 5 -4.72 -9.38 4.96
N HIS A 6 -5.45 -10.28 5.62
CA HIS A 6 -5.51 -10.27 7.09
C HIS A 6 -4.13 -10.49 7.74
N ILE A 7 -3.37 -11.51 7.31
CA ILE A 7 -2.04 -11.80 7.88
C ILE A 7 -1.06 -10.67 7.53
N THR A 8 -1.06 -10.26 6.26
CA THR A 8 -0.25 -9.13 5.77
C THR A 8 -0.54 -7.85 6.55
N SER A 9 -1.83 -7.54 6.77
CA SER A 9 -2.28 -6.37 7.50
C SER A 9 -1.74 -6.37 8.93
N MET A 10 -1.85 -7.50 9.64
CA MET A 10 -1.35 -7.59 11.02
C MET A 10 0.16 -7.37 11.09
N ARG A 11 0.94 -7.95 10.17
CA ARG A 11 2.40 -7.74 10.11
C ARG A 11 2.75 -6.29 9.79
N LEU A 12 2.05 -5.67 8.84
CA LEU A 12 2.26 -4.26 8.49
C LEU A 12 1.90 -3.32 9.64
N ILE A 13 0.79 -3.55 10.34
CA ILE A 13 0.42 -2.79 11.54
C ILE A 13 1.52 -2.94 12.60
N SER A 14 1.95 -4.17 12.89
CA SER A 14 3.01 -4.42 13.89
C SER A 14 4.31 -3.72 13.51
N TYR A 15 4.69 -3.74 12.23
CA TYR A 15 5.88 -3.07 11.73
C TYR A 15 5.77 -1.54 11.87
N ILE A 16 4.65 -0.94 11.44
CA ILE A 16 4.45 0.52 11.51
C ILE A 16 4.44 1.01 12.96
N LYS A 17 3.81 0.28 13.87
CA LYS A 17 3.77 0.62 15.30
C LYS A 17 5.14 0.60 15.99
N GLN A 18 6.16 -0.01 15.38
CA GLN A 18 7.54 -0.01 15.90
C GLN A 18 8.34 1.22 15.47
N LEU A 19 7.83 2.04 14.54
CA LEU A 19 8.52 3.22 14.05
C LEU A 19 8.42 4.36 15.07
N ASN A 20 9.56 5.00 15.36
CA ASN A 20 9.63 6.11 16.31
C ASN A 20 8.75 7.28 15.83
N GLU A 21 8.79 7.58 14.54
CA GLU A 21 8.01 8.64 13.89
C GLU A 21 6.51 8.40 14.05
N PHE A 22 6.07 7.13 14.02
CA PHE A 22 4.66 6.76 14.21
C PHE A 22 4.25 6.90 15.67
N GLN A 23 5.10 6.46 16.60
CA GLN A 23 4.84 6.53 18.04
C GLN A 23 4.75 7.97 18.58
N GLN A 24 5.35 8.93 17.89
CA GLN A 24 5.29 10.35 18.22
C GLN A 24 3.96 11.01 17.82
N LEU A 25 3.18 10.40 16.93
CA LEU A 25 1.86 10.90 16.55
C LEU A 25 0.85 10.62 17.65
N LYS A 26 -0.23 11.41 17.69
CA LYS A 26 -1.34 11.16 18.62
C LYS A 26 -1.99 9.81 18.29
N PRO A 27 -2.53 9.07 19.29
CA PRO A 27 -3.19 7.79 19.04
C PRO A 27 -4.30 7.84 17.99
N GLU A 28 -5.03 8.95 17.91
CA GLU A 28 -6.09 9.18 16.92
C GLU A 28 -5.50 9.29 15.51
N ASP A 29 -4.40 10.04 15.35
CA ASP A 29 -3.67 10.19 14.08
C ASP A 29 -3.07 8.84 13.63
N GLN A 30 -2.54 8.07 14.58
CA GLN A 30 -2.02 6.71 14.32
C GLN A 30 -3.12 5.79 13.78
N ALA A 31 -4.28 5.75 14.46
CA ALA A 31 -5.41 4.94 14.03
C ALA A 31 -5.95 5.40 12.67
N TYR A 32 -6.03 6.72 12.46
CA TYR A 32 -6.40 7.31 11.18
C TYR A 32 -5.49 6.85 10.04
N LEU A 33 -4.16 6.98 10.20
CA LEU A 33 -3.19 6.56 9.17
C LEU A 33 -3.26 5.08 8.85
N ILE A 34 -3.42 4.22 9.87
CA ILE A 34 -3.59 2.78 9.66
C ILE A 34 -4.87 2.53 8.86
N LYS A 35 -6.02 3.08 9.29
CA LYS A 35 -7.29 2.88 8.59
C LYS A 35 -7.20 3.35 7.13
N LEU A 36 -6.58 4.52 6.93
CA LEU A 36 -6.46 5.16 5.63
C LEU A 36 -5.59 4.35 4.66
N ASN A 37 -4.41 3.93 5.10
CA ASN A 37 -3.35 3.47 4.21
C ASN A 37 -3.17 1.95 4.20
N LEU A 38 -3.71 1.20 5.18
CA LEU A 38 -3.40 -0.23 5.34
C LEU A 38 -3.76 -1.07 4.11
N LEU A 39 -4.89 -0.81 3.46
CA LEU A 39 -5.27 -1.56 2.27
C LEU A 39 -4.26 -1.31 1.13
N THR A 40 -3.92 -0.04 0.88
CA THR A 40 -2.88 0.35 -0.09
C THR A 40 -1.53 -0.31 0.22
N LEU A 41 -1.12 -0.32 1.48
CA LEU A 41 0.11 -0.97 1.93
C LEU A 41 0.08 -2.48 1.69
N CYS A 42 -1.07 -3.12 1.93
CA CYS A 42 -1.24 -4.54 1.63
C CYS A 42 -1.09 -4.80 0.13
N PHE A 43 -1.74 -4.01 -0.73
CA PHE A 43 -1.59 -4.15 -2.17
C PHE A 43 -0.15 -3.91 -2.64
N PHE A 44 0.51 -2.88 -2.10
CA PHE A 44 1.92 -2.62 -2.38
C PHE A 44 2.79 -3.81 -1.98
N HIS A 45 2.57 -4.40 -0.80
CA HIS A 45 3.29 -5.60 -0.36
C HIS A 45 3.03 -6.82 -1.26
N LEU A 46 1.78 -7.02 -1.70
CA LEU A 46 1.41 -8.12 -2.60
C LEU A 46 2.18 -8.11 -3.92
N ILE A 47 2.57 -6.93 -4.40
CA ILE A 47 3.37 -6.77 -5.61
C ILE A 47 4.76 -7.43 -5.45
N PHE A 48 5.35 -7.37 -4.26
CA PHE A 48 6.70 -7.88 -3.97
C PHE A 48 6.73 -9.35 -3.59
N ILE A 49 5.62 -9.91 -3.09
CA ILE A 49 5.53 -11.34 -2.75
C ILE A 49 4.94 -12.20 -3.87
N TYR A 50 4.74 -11.63 -5.06
CA TYR A 50 4.26 -12.35 -6.25
C TYR A 50 5.39 -13.04 -7.01
N ASP A 51 5.22 -14.34 -7.21
CA ASP A 51 6.04 -15.18 -8.06
C ASP A 51 5.42 -15.31 -9.47
N PRO A 52 6.03 -14.69 -10.50
CA PRO A 52 5.51 -14.71 -11.87
C PRO A 52 5.65 -16.08 -12.55
N ARG A 53 6.48 -16.99 -12.02
CA ARG A 53 6.67 -18.33 -12.61
C ARG A 53 5.50 -19.24 -12.28
N THR A 54 5.01 -19.13 -11.05
CA THR A 54 3.90 -19.97 -10.56
C THR A 54 2.56 -19.25 -10.56
N ASP A 55 2.53 -17.94 -10.81
CA ASP A 55 1.34 -17.08 -10.67
C ASP A 55 0.75 -17.15 -9.24
N LEU A 56 1.63 -17.12 -8.23
CA LEU A 56 1.28 -17.25 -6.81
C LEU A 56 1.82 -16.07 -6.00
N TYR A 57 1.09 -15.68 -4.97
CA TYR A 57 1.47 -14.72 -3.95
C TYR A 57 1.79 -15.48 -2.67
N TYR A 58 3.02 -15.35 -2.17
CA TYR A 58 3.43 -15.97 -0.91
C TYR A 58 4.69 -15.31 -0.36
N GLU A 59 4.75 -15.17 0.97
CA GLU A 59 6.01 -14.79 1.63
C GLU A 59 6.93 -16.02 1.73
N PRO A 60 8.19 -15.91 1.30
CA PRO A 60 9.14 -16.99 1.49
C PRO A 60 9.40 -17.21 2.99
N ASN A 61 9.61 -18.47 3.38
CA ASN A 61 9.88 -18.89 4.75
C ASN A 61 8.73 -18.69 5.76
N THR A 62 7.51 -18.46 5.29
CA THR A 62 6.31 -18.48 6.14
C THR A 62 5.46 -19.72 5.86
N LYS A 63 4.55 -20.03 6.78
CA LYS A 63 3.52 -21.09 6.59
C LYS A 63 2.20 -20.50 6.11
N ASP A 64 2.22 -19.30 5.54
CA ASP A 64 1.00 -18.62 5.14
C ASP A 64 0.34 -19.31 3.94
N PRO A 65 -0.99 -19.22 3.80
CA PRO A 65 -1.67 -19.71 2.62
C PRO A 65 -1.13 -19.06 1.35
N ARG A 66 -0.89 -19.87 0.32
CA ARG A 66 -0.55 -19.37 -1.02
C ARG A 66 -1.82 -18.92 -1.71
N PHE A 67 -1.79 -17.73 -2.28
CA PHE A 67 -2.91 -17.17 -3.03
C PHE A 67 -2.56 -17.16 -4.52
N SER A 68 -3.46 -17.57 -5.42
CA SER A 68 -3.17 -17.64 -6.85
C SER A 68 -3.70 -16.43 -7.61
N GLY A 69 -3.06 -16.07 -8.73
CA GLY A 69 -3.58 -15.05 -9.65
C GLY A 69 -4.98 -15.37 -10.18
N LYS A 70 -5.32 -16.66 -10.30
CA LYS A 70 -6.68 -17.12 -10.66
C LYS A 70 -7.73 -16.74 -9.62
N ASP A 71 -7.34 -16.61 -8.35
CA ASP A 71 -8.26 -16.23 -7.28
C ASP A 71 -8.64 -14.74 -7.40
N TRP A 72 -7.74 -13.87 -7.88
CA TRP A 72 -8.08 -12.49 -8.27
C TRP A 72 -9.13 -12.47 -9.37
N SER A 73 -8.91 -13.26 -10.43
CA SER A 73 -9.83 -13.32 -11.57
C SER A 73 -11.23 -13.78 -11.19
N LYS A 74 -11.34 -14.69 -10.21
CA LYS A 74 -12.62 -15.19 -9.70
C LYS A 74 -13.32 -14.21 -8.77
N THR A 75 -12.54 -13.49 -7.96
CA THR A 75 -13.07 -12.67 -6.87
C THR A 75 -13.44 -11.26 -7.33
N LEU A 76 -12.63 -10.66 -8.20
CA LEU A 76 -12.85 -9.31 -8.71
C LEU A 76 -13.23 -9.36 -10.18
N ASN A 77 -12.26 -9.66 -11.05
CA ASN A 77 -12.45 -10.04 -12.45
C ASN A 77 -11.06 -10.26 -13.10
N LYS A 78 -11.06 -10.79 -14.34
CA LYS A 78 -9.83 -11.01 -15.11
C LYS A 78 -9.06 -9.72 -15.42
N GLN A 79 -9.77 -8.60 -15.64
CA GLN A 79 -9.17 -7.32 -16.00
C GLN A 79 -8.30 -6.78 -14.85
N PHE A 80 -8.82 -6.82 -13.63
CA PHE A 80 -8.10 -6.44 -12.42
C PHE A 80 -6.79 -7.22 -12.24
N HIS A 81 -6.81 -8.53 -12.46
CA HIS A 81 -5.59 -9.34 -12.39
C HIS A 81 -4.55 -8.90 -13.45
N ILE A 82 -4.98 -8.62 -14.68
CA ILE A 82 -4.09 -8.13 -15.74
C ILE A 82 -3.46 -6.80 -15.33
N GLU A 83 -4.26 -5.87 -14.80
CA GLU A 83 -3.79 -4.55 -14.38
C GLU A 83 -2.83 -4.63 -13.19
N MET A 84 -3.12 -5.47 -12.19
CA MET A 84 -2.21 -5.75 -11.08
C MET A 84 -0.86 -6.31 -11.56
N LYS A 85 -0.89 -7.20 -12.54
CA LYS A 85 0.34 -7.78 -13.12
C LYS A 85 1.14 -6.74 -13.90
N GLN A 86 0.47 -5.88 -14.68
CA GLN A 86 1.12 -4.77 -15.39
C GLN A 86 1.73 -3.77 -14.42
N LEU A 87 0.97 -3.34 -13.41
CA LEU A 87 1.43 -2.43 -12.37
C LEU A 87 2.65 -2.98 -11.63
N ARG A 88 2.65 -4.28 -11.31
CA ARG A 88 3.81 -4.94 -10.71
C ARG A 88 5.05 -4.79 -11.59
N ASN A 89 4.95 -5.16 -12.86
CA ASN A 89 6.11 -5.14 -13.75
C ASN A 89 6.65 -3.71 -13.86
N ASP A 90 5.77 -2.73 -14.02
CA ASP A 90 6.15 -1.33 -14.05
C ASP A 90 6.86 -0.88 -12.76
N ILE A 91 6.36 -1.28 -11.59
CA ILE A 91 6.98 -0.95 -10.30
C ILE A 91 8.37 -1.61 -10.22
N ILE A 92 8.49 -2.90 -10.53
CA ILE A 92 9.78 -3.60 -10.52
C ILE A 92 10.79 -2.89 -11.44
N ASP A 93 10.36 -2.48 -12.63
CA ASP A 93 11.21 -1.80 -13.60
C ASP A 93 11.65 -0.40 -13.13
N ILE A 94 10.77 0.34 -12.44
CA ILE A 94 11.10 1.68 -11.92
C ILE A 94 12.01 1.58 -10.70
N PHE A 95 11.67 0.72 -9.74
CA PHE A 95 12.44 0.56 -8.51
C PHE A 95 13.75 -0.20 -8.74
N GLN A 96 13.91 -0.87 -9.90
CA GLN A 96 15.07 -1.70 -10.24
C GLN A 96 15.40 -2.75 -9.16
N LEU A 97 14.38 -3.18 -8.41
CA LEU A 97 14.51 -4.04 -7.24
C LEU A 97 15.47 -3.48 -6.16
N ASP A 98 15.59 -2.15 -6.04
CA ASP A 98 16.28 -1.54 -4.92
C ASP A 98 15.41 -1.63 -3.65
N ASP A 99 15.72 -2.64 -2.83
CA ASP A 99 15.02 -2.94 -1.59
C ASP A 99 14.95 -1.75 -0.62
N ILE A 100 15.95 -0.87 -0.61
CA ILE A 100 15.95 0.31 0.27
C ILE A 100 14.88 1.29 -0.20
N ILE A 101 14.83 1.58 -1.49
CA ILE A 101 13.84 2.47 -2.07
C ILE A 101 12.44 1.90 -1.88
N ILE A 102 12.25 0.60 -2.15
CA ILE A 102 10.96 -0.07 -1.94
C ILE A 102 10.46 0.10 -0.49
N LYS A 103 11.32 -0.13 0.50
CA LYS A 103 10.99 0.04 1.91
C LYS A 103 10.68 1.50 2.25
N LEU A 104 11.48 2.45 1.76
CA LEU A 104 11.22 3.88 1.99
C LEU A 104 9.87 4.31 1.38
N PHE A 105 9.50 3.80 0.21
CA PHE A 105 8.20 4.07 -0.40
C PHE A 105 7.03 3.45 0.38
N LEU A 106 7.19 2.23 0.92
CA LEU A 106 6.22 1.66 1.86
C LEU A 106 5.99 2.59 3.06
N LEU A 107 7.07 3.15 3.63
CA LEU A 107 6.98 4.10 4.73
C LEU A 107 6.34 5.41 4.29
N ILE A 108 6.70 5.96 3.13
CA ILE A 108 6.05 7.15 2.57
C ILE A 108 4.53 6.94 2.47
N PHE A 109 4.07 5.76 2.03
CA PHE A 109 2.63 5.43 2.01
C PHE A 109 2.01 5.33 3.38
N ALA A 110 2.71 4.77 4.37
CA ALA A 110 2.18 4.63 5.72
C ALA A 110 1.86 5.99 6.35
N PHE A 111 2.65 7.02 6.02
CA PHE A 111 2.49 8.39 6.52
C PHE A 111 1.83 9.36 5.53
N SER A 112 1.27 8.87 4.42
CA SER A 112 0.57 9.77 3.49
C SER A 112 -0.79 10.18 4.05
N ASN A 113 -1.00 11.49 4.18
CA ASN A 113 -2.33 12.05 4.41
C ASN A 113 -3.02 12.23 3.05
N GLN A 114 -4.22 11.65 2.88
CA GLN A 114 -5.01 11.66 1.65
C GLN A 114 -4.25 11.28 0.38
N ILE A 115 -4.18 9.98 0.12
CA ILE A 115 -3.83 9.53 -1.22
C ILE A 115 -5.10 9.43 -2.10
N SER A 116 -6.19 8.78 -1.63
CA SER A 116 -7.36 8.47 -2.46
C SER A 116 -8.18 9.70 -2.87
N LEU A 117 -8.48 9.82 -4.16
CA LEU A 117 -9.24 10.94 -4.76
C LEU A 117 -10.75 10.87 -4.47
N ASN A 118 -11.27 9.71 -4.04
CA ASN A 118 -12.70 9.44 -3.94
C ASN A 118 -13.22 9.30 -2.51
N GLN A 119 -12.44 9.66 -1.49
CA GLN A 119 -12.89 9.68 -0.09
C GLN A 119 -13.78 10.90 0.18
N SER A 120 -14.98 10.90 -0.41
CA SER A 120 -15.94 11.99 -0.27
C SER A 120 -16.86 11.86 0.95
N SER A 121 -16.67 10.88 1.84
CA SER A 121 -17.63 10.68 2.94
C SER A 121 -17.11 10.07 4.25
N GLU A 122 -15.88 9.56 4.33
CA GLU A 122 -15.36 9.04 5.60
C GLU A 122 -14.81 10.18 6.46
N CYS A 123 -15.62 10.57 7.44
CA CYS A 123 -15.31 11.36 8.64
C CYS A 123 -13.86 11.85 8.69
N VAL A 124 -13.60 13.02 8.08
CA VAL A 124 -12.40 13.80 8.38
C VAL A 124 -12.48 14.07 9.87
N LEU A 125 -11.70 13.32 10.67
CA LEU A 125 -11.51 13.64 12.07
C LEU A 125 -11.08 15.10 12.09
N ILE A 126 -11.93 15.95 12.66
CA ILE A 126 -11.82 17.42 12.58
C ILE A 126 -10.49 17.91 13.19
N ASP A 127 -9.81 17.06 13.98
CA ASP A 127 -8.60 17.37 14.75
C ASP A 127 -7.33 16.60 14.31
N ILE A 128 -7.27 16.07 13.08
CA ILE A 128 -6.03 15.41 12.60
C ILE A 128 -4.89 16.41 12.51
N ASN A 129 -3.74 16.07 13.10
CA ASN A 129 -2.54 16.90 13.01
C ASN A 129 -1.77 16.62 11.70
N VAL A 130 -2.31 17.14 10.60
CA VAL A 130 -1.73 16.99 9.25
C VAL A 130 -0.27 17.44 9.19
N LEU A 131 0.10 18.46 9.95
CA LEU A 131 1.46 19.00 9.94
C LEU A 131 2.47 17.99 10.47
N ASP A 132 2.16 17.29 11.57
CA ASP A 132 3.09 16.33 12.16
C ASP A 132 3.16 15.04 11.34
N ILE A 133 2.05 14.62 10.73
CA ILE A 133 2.03 13.54 9.73
C ILE A 133 2.94 13.89 8.55
N PHE A 134 2.81 15.11 8.01
CA PHE A 134 3.65 15.59 6.90
C PHE A 134 5.13 15.65 7.26
N LYS A 135 5.48 16.12 8.47
CA LYS A 135 6.87 16.09 8.96
C LYS A 135 7.41 14.67 9.03
N ALA A 136 6.66 13.73 9.59
CA ALA A 136 7.05 12.33 9.67
C ALA A 136 7.25 11.72 8.27
N GLN A 137 6.33 11.97 7.34
CA GLN A 137 6.44 11.51 5.96
C GLN A 137 7.70 12.07 5.26
N ASN A 138 7.98 13.36 5.45
CA ASN A 138 9.11 14.02 4.80
C ASN A 138 10.47 13.45 5.19
N ILE A 139 10.60 12.87 6.39
CA ILE A 139 11.83 12.16 6.78
C ILE A 139 12.12 11.04 5.77
N PHE A 140 11.11 10.25 5.43
CA PHE A 140 11.27 9.13 4.49
C PHE A 140 11.40 9.60 3.04
N ILE A 141 10.73 10.68 2.65
CA ILE A 141 10.90 11.29 1.32
C ILE A 141 12.32 11.79 1.12
N ASP A 142 12.87 12.51 2.10
CA ASP A 142 14.24 13.04 2.06
C ASP A 142 15.27 11.91 1.99
N LEU A 143 15.09 10.85 2.80
CA LEU A 143 15.93 9.65 2.74
C LEU A 143 15.87 8.97 1.36
N ALA A 144 14.67 8.81 0.79
CA ALA A 144 14.49 8.22 -0.53
C ALA A 144 15.16 9.05 -1.62
N TYR A 145 15.06 10.39 -1.50
CA TYR A 145 15.64 11.32 -2.46
C TYR A 145 17.17 11.28 -2.38
N LYS A 146 17.75 11.36 -1.17
CA LYS A 146 19.19 11.29 -0.94
C LYS A 146 19.78 9.97 -1.42
N HIS A 147 19.15 8.84 -1.08
CA HIS A 147 19.57 7.52 -1.55
C HIS A 147 19.51 7.40 -3.07
N SER A 148 18.43 7.90 -3.69
CA SER A 148 18.30 7.90 -5.14
C SER A 148 19.33 8.82 -5.82
N LEU A 149 19.61 9.98 -5.22
CA LEU A 149 20.59 10.95 -5.70
C LEU A 149 22.00 10.36 -5.71
N ASP A 150 22.39 9.69 -4.62
CA ASP A 150 23.67 8.99 -4.51
C ASP A 150 23.80 7.88 -5.55
N ARG A 151 22.74 7.06 -5.71
CA ARG A 151 22.78 5.88 -6.57
C ARG A 151 22.63 6.17 -8.06
N TYR A 152 21.77 7.12 -8.44
CA TYR A 152 21.39 7.35 -9.84
C TYR A 152 21.80 8.72 -10.38
N GLY A 153 22.20 9.65 -9.51
CA GLY A 153 22.52 11.03 -9.88
C GLY A 153 21.29 11.90 -10.14
N PHE A 154 21.48 13.21 -10.03
CA PHE A 154 20.42 14.22 -9.99
C PHE A 154 19.37 14.07 -11.10
N ARG A 155 19.81 13.97 -12.36
CA ARG A 155 18.91 13.91 -13.52
C ARG A 155 18.00 12.69 -13.50
N LYS A 156 18.51 11.52 -13.10
CA LYS A 156 17.70 10.29 -13.04
C LYS A 156 16.77 10.31 -11.84
N THR A 157 17.21 10.85 -10.70
CA THR A 157 16.40 10.95 -9.48
C THR A 157 15.10 11.71 -9.72
N SER A 158 15.14 12.88 -10.36
CA SER A 158 13.91 13.64 -10.63
C SER A 158 12.91 12.86 -11.49
N VAL A 159 13.40 12.16 -12.53
CA VAL A 159 12.56 11.33 -13.41
C VAL A 159 11.98 10.14 -12.66
N LEU A 160 12.78 9.49 -11.79
CA LEU A 160 12.32 8.38 -10.96
C LEU A 160 11.21 8.85 -10.01
N PHE A 161 11.37 10.00 -9.35
CA PHE A 161 10.35 10.55 -8.46
C PHE A 161 9.03 10.86 -9.16
N SER A 162 9.06 11.44 -10.36
CA SER A 162 7.83 11.63 -11.15
C SER A 162 7.16 10.30 -11.52
N LYS A 163 7.94 9.28 -11.89
CA LYS A 163 7.43 7.94 -12.18
C LYS A 163 6.85 7.27 -10.94
N TYR A 164 7.48 7.45 -9.78
CA TYR A 164 6.98 6.95 -8.51
C TYR A 164 5.60 7.55 -8.23
N ILE A 165 5.47 8.88 -8.20
CA ILE A 165 4.18 9.57 -7.95
C ILE A 165 3.08 9.03 -8.89
N TYR A 166 3.38 8.86 -10.17
CA TYR A 166 2.40 8.31 -11.12
C TYR A 166 1.96 6.88 -10.77
N LYS A 167 2.89 6.00 -10.37
CA LYS A 167 2.53 4.63 -9.98
C LYS A 167 1.81 4.55 -8.65
N ILE A 168 2.08 5.49 -7.75
CA ILE A 168 1.34 5.66 -6.50
C ILE A 168 -0.14 5.89 -6.82
N MET A 169 -0.43 6.88 -7.67
CA MET A 169 -1.79 7.16 -8.12
C MET A 169 -2.46 5.94 -8.74
N LYS A 170 -1.72 5.11 -9.48
CA LYS A 170 -2.24 3.87 -10.07
C LYS A 170 -2.52 2.77 -9.07
N ILE A 171 -1.67 2.55 -8.07
CA ILE A 171 -1.94 1.60 -6.97
C ILE A 171 -3.25 1.97 -6.29
N GLN A 172 -3.42 3.26 -6.00
CA GLN A 172 -4.60 3.71 -5.27
C GLN A 172 -5.88 3.62 -6.10
N GLN A 173 -5.81 3.92 -7.39
CA GLN A 173 -6.94 3.72 -8.29
C GLN A 173 -7.44 2.27 -8.22
N LEU A 174 -6.51 1.29 -8.25
CA LEU A 174 -6.86 -0.12 -8.12
C LEU A 174 -7.40 -0.46 -6.72
N VAL A 175 -6.87 0.16 -5.67
CA VAL A 175 -7.40 0.00 -4.31
C VAL A 175 -8.83 0.52 -4.22
N ASP A 176 -9.12 1.69 -4.80
CA ASP A 176 -10.46 2.27 -4.83
C ASP A 176 -11.44 1.38 -5.63
N GLU A 177 -11.00 0.81 -6.76
CA GLU A 177 -11.78 -0.16 -7.54
C GLU A 177 -12.07 -1.44 -6.74
N VAL A 178 -11.12 -1.91 -5.95
CA VAL A 178 -11.31 -3.05 -5.04
C VAL A 178 -12.35 -2.71 -3.98
N LYS A 179 -12.21 -1.56 -3.31
CA LYS A 179 -13.18 -1.11 -2.30
C LYS A 179 -14.58 -1.06 -2.89
N HIS A 180 -14.74 -0.40 -4.03
CA HIS A 180 -16.02 -0.31 -4.74
C HIS A 180 -16.59 -1.67 -5.12
N THR A 181 -15.75 -2.60 -5.59
CA THR A 181 -16.19 -3.96 -5.93
C THR A 181 -16.65 -4.73 -4.69
N ILE A 182 -15.92 -4.59 -3.58
CA ILE A 182 -16.30 -5.22 -2.32
C ILE A 182 -17.64 -4.65 -1.84
N ASP A 183 -17.81 -3.33 -1.81
CA ASP A 183 -19.06 -2.69 -1.36
C ASP A 183 -20.27 -3.06 -2.23
N THR A 184 -20.05 -3.23 -3.54
CA THR A 184 -21.13 -3.50 -4.49
C THR A 184 -21.54 -4.98 -4.53
N TYR A 185 -20.59 -5.90 -4.41
CA TYR A 185 -20.81 -7.32 -4.72
C TYR A 185 -20.58 -8.27 -3.54
N ILE A 186 -19.99 -7.81 -2.44
CA ILE A 186 -19.71 -8.63 -1.26
C ILE A 186 -20.50 -8.07 -0.09
N ASP A 187 -21.30 -8.91 0.55
CA ASP A 187 -21.91 -8.56 1.83
C ASP A 187 -20.79 -8.33 2.86
N THR A 188 -20.57 -7.07 3.24
CA THR A 188 -19.48 -6.65 4.13
C THR A 188 -19.54 -7.38 5.47
N ARG A 189 -20.72 -7.85 5.90
CA ARG A 189 -20.90 -8.67 7.12
C ARG A 189 -20.18 -10.02 7.05
N GLN A 190 -19.86 -10.50 5.86
CA GLN A 190 -19.13 -11.75 5.64
C GLN A 190 -17.61 -11.55 5.66
N LEU A 191 -17.13 -10.31 5.76
CA LEU A 191 -15.71 -9.98 5.87
C LEU A 191 -15.24 -10.02 7.32
N SER A 192 -13.92 -10.13 7.53
CA SER A 192 -13.35 -9.99 8.86
C SER A 192 -13.61 -8.60 9.44
N SER A 193 -13.64 -8.46 10.76
CA SER A 193 -13.86 -7.17 11.44
C SER A 193 -12.85 -6.11 11.00
N LEU A 194 -11.58 -6.48 10.78
CA LEU A 194 -10.56 -5.60 10.25
C LEU A 194 -10.92 -5.12 8.83
N MET A 195 -11.39 -6.01 7.96
CA MET A 195 -11.79 -5.65 6.61
C MET A 195 -13.00 -4.74 6.58
N GLN A 196 -14.00 -5.03 7.41
CA GLN A 196 -15.15 -4.14 7.57
C GLN A 196 -14.69 -2.73 7.94
N CYS A 197 -13.79 -2.60 8.92
CA CYS A 197 -13.22 -1.32 9.37
C CYS A 197 -12.39 -0.59 8.29
N LEU A 198 -11.81 -1.29 7.31
CA LEU A 198 -11.03 -0.67 6.22
C LEU A 198 -11.89 -0.21 5.04
N LEU A 199 -13.13 -0.66 4.98
CA LEU A 199 -14.09 -0.41 3.89
C LEU A 199 -15.17 0.60 4.27
N THR A 200 -15.48 0.73 5.56
CA THR A 200 -16.37 1.75 6.16
C THR A 200 -15.57 2.89 6.74
#